data_AF-A0A925S3W4-F1
#
_entry.id   AF-A0A925S3W4-F1
#
_cell.length_a   1.000
_cell.length_b   1.000
_cell.length_c   1.000
_cell.angle_alpha   90.00
_cell.angle_beta   90.00
_cell.angle_gamma   90.00
#
_symmetry.space_group_name_H-M   'P 1'
#
loop_
_entity.id
_entity.type
_entity.pdbx_description
1 polymer ?
#
loop_
_entity_poly.entity_id
_entity_poly.type
_entity_poly.pdbx_seq_one_letter_code
_entity_poly.pdbx_strand_id
1 'polypeptide(L)'
;MQSRAGKSASNQQQGFTLIEIMIVVAIIAVLAAFAIPQYRDYVLRGQLIEASNGLSAMRANMERYYQDNRTYADVNPRRAPCNSVDPLPRTFGTFTVTCVGTRDNDEYT
;
A
#
# COMPACT_ATOMS: atom_id res chain seq x y z
N MET A 1 -73.92 -6.78 -29.38
CA MET A 1 -72.87 -7.25 -28.45
C MET A 1 -71.59 -6.48 -28.78
N GLN A 2 -71.16 -5.55 -27.93
CA GLN A 2 -70.02 -4.66 -28.21
C GLN A 2 -68.74 -5.24 -27.58
N SER A 3 -67.85 -5.76 -28.43
CA SER A 3 -66.54 -6.27 -28.01
C SER A 3 -65.62 -5.10 -27.67
N ARG A 4 -65.21 -5.00 -26.41
CA ARG A 4 -64.19 -4.04 -25.95
C ARG A 4 -62.81 -4.64 -26.22
N ALA A 5 -62.11 -4.11 -27.23
CA ALA A 5 -60.71 -4.40 -27.47
C ALA A 5 -59.85 -3.75 -26.36
N GLY A 6 -59.21 -4.57 -25.54
CA GLY A 6 -58.23 -4.13 -24.55
C GLY A 6 -56.99 -3.59 -25.24
N LYS A 7 -56.69 -2.30 -25.01
CA LYS A 7 -55.50 -1.64 -25.55
C LYS A 7 -54.29 -2.05 -24.71
N SER A 8 -53.47 -2.97 -25.24
CA SER A 8 -52.20 -3.35 -24.63
C SER A 8 -51.23 -2.18 -24.72
N ALA A 9 -50.87 -1.59 -23.58
CA ALA A 9 -49.85 -0.56 -23.49
C ALA A 9 -48.49 -1.19 -23.78
N SER A 10 -47.92 -0.89 -24.96
CA SER A 10 -46.54 -1.26 -25.29
C SER A 10 -45.60 -0.44 -24.41
N ASN A 11 -44.87 -1.10 -23.52
CA ASN A 11 -43.74 -0.50 -22.81
C ASN A 11 -42.70 -0.10 -23.86
N GLN A 12 -42.55 1.21 -24.11
CA GLN A 12 -41.50 1.72 -24.98
C GLN A 12 -40.16 1.52 -24.27
N GLN A 13 -39.34 0.61 -24.78
CA GLN A 13 -37.96 0.47 -24.33
C GLN A 13 -37.20 1.74 -24.72
N GLN A 14 -36.95 2.62 -23.74
CA GLN A 14 -36.12 3.81 -23.89
C GLN A 14 -34.66 3.38 -23.72
N GLY A 15 -33.87 3.44 -24.79
CA GLY A 15 -32.43 3.20 -24.76
C GLY A 15 -31.65 4.48 -24.44
N PHE A 16 -30.46 4.34 -23.87
CA PHE A 16 -29.52 5.44 -23.68
C PHE A 16 -29.03 5.98 -25.02
N THR A 17 -28.89 7.30 -25.11
CA THR A 17 -28.33 7.96 -26.29
C THR A 17 -26.80 7.89 -26.29
N LEU A 18 -26.18 7.86 -27.48
CA LEU A 18 -24.72 7.87 -27.60
C LEU A 18 -24.14 9.17 -26.99
N ILE A 19 -24.86 10.28 -27.12
CA ILE A 19 -24.46 11.57 -26.57
C ILE A 19 -24.52 11.59 -25.04
N GLU A 20 -25.49 10.94 -24.39
CA GLU A 20 -25.50 10.78 -22.93
C GLU A 20 -24.24 10.07 -22.45
N ILE A 21 -23.87 8.96 -23.11
CA ILE A 21 -22.69 8.19 -22.73
C ILE A 21 -21.41 9.00 -22.95
N MET A 22 -21.31 9.80 -24.02
CA MET A 22 -20.15 10.66 -24.26
C MET A 22 -19.94 11.68 -23.12
N ILE A 23 -21.02 12.30 -22.66
CA ILE A 23 -20.95 13.30 -21.57
C ILE A 23 -20.59 12.62 -20.25
N VAL A 24 -21.19 11.46 -19.95
CA VAL A 24 -20.90 10.69 -18.74
C VAL A 24 -19.43 10.29 -18.67
N VAL A 25 -18.87 9.76 -19.77
CA VAL A 25 -17.46 9.38 -19.83
C VAL A 25 -16.55 10.60 -19.68
N ALA A 26 -16.90 11.74 -20.27
CA ALA A 26 -16.14 12.98 -20.12
C ALA A 26 -16.08 13.44 -18.65
N ILE A 27 -17.20 13.38 -17.92
CA ILE A 27 -17.25 13.73 -16.49
C ILE A 27 -16.40 12.75 -15.67
N ILE A 28 -16.54 11.45 -15.91
CA ILE A 28 -15.75 10.42 -15.19
C ILE A 28 -14.25 10.61 -15.44
N ALA A 29 -13.85 10.95 -16.66
CA ALA A 29 -12.45 11.18 -17.00
C ALA A 29 -11.83 12.33 -16.19
N VAL A 30 -12.55 13.45 -16.04
CA VAL A 30 -12.11 14.60 -15.23
C VAL A 30 -12.04 14.21 -13.76
N LEU A 31 -13.05 13.51 -13.22
CA LEU A 31 -13.05 13.08 -11.82
C LEU A 31 -11.91 12.09 -11.53
N ALA A 32 -11.67 11.12 -12.42
CA ALA A 32 -10.63 10.12 -12.28
C ALA A 32 -9.22 10.73 -12.28
N ALA A 33 -9.00 11.80 -13.07
CA ALA A 33 -7.72 12.50 -13.14
C ALA A 33 -7.27 13.05 -11.77
N PHE A 34 -8.21 13.50 -10.93
CA PHE A 34 -7.91 13.97 -9.56
C PHE A 34 -8.03 12.85 -8.52
N ALA A 35 -9.02 11.97 -8.64
CA ALA A 35 -9.29 10.94 -7.65
C ALA A 35 -8.17 9.89 -7.56
N ILE A 36 -7.58 9.50 -8.69
CA ILE A 36 -6.52 8.47 -8.73
C ILE A 36 -5.26 8.89 -7.96
N PRO A 37 -4.62 10.04 -8.23
CA PRO A 37 -3.43 10.45 -7.48
C PRO A 37 -3.75 10.63 -5.99
N GLN A 38 -4.89 11.25 -5.66
CA GLN A 38 -5.30 11.43 -4.26
C GLN A 38 -5.50 10.11 -3.52
N TYR A 39 -6.14 9.12 -4.15
CA TYR A 39 -6.37 7.81 -3.55
C TYR A 39 -5.04 7.06 -3.35
N ARG A 40 -4.13 7.14 -4.32
CA ARG A 40 -2.78 6.55 -4.19
C ARG A 40 -2.01 7.14 -3.01
N ASP A 41 -2.05 8.46 -2.85
CA ASP A 41 -1.39 9.14 -1.73
C ASP A 41 -2.01 8.74 -0.38
N TYR A 42 -3.34 8.59 -0.33
CA TYR A 42 -4.02 8.11 0.87
C TYR A 42 -3.57 6.69 1.27
N VAL A 43 -3.54 5.77 0.31
CA VAL A 43 -3.07 4.39 0.55
C VAL A 43 -1.59 4.38 0.95
N LEU A 44 -0.75 5.18 0.30
CA LEU A 44 0.67 5.29 0.62
C LEU A 44 0.90 5.81 2.05
N ARG A 45 0.12 6.80 2.52
CA ARG A 45 0.17 7.25 3.92
C ARG A 45 -0.17 6.14 4.91
N GLY A 46 -1.14 5.29 4.57
CA GLY A 46 -1.46 4.10 5.36
C GLY A 46 -0.27 3.14 5.46
N GLN A 47 0.38 2.86 4.33
CA GLN A 47 1.56 1.99 4.28
C GLN A 47 2.77 2.59 5.03
N LEU A 48 2.94 3.92 5.02
CA LEU A 48 3.99 4.60 5.78
C LEU A 48 3.82 4.44 7.30
N ILE A 49 2.59 4.36 7.80
CA ILE A 49 2.33 4.10 9.22
C ILE A 49 2.80 2.68 9.59
N GLU A 50 2.50 1.69 8.76
CA GLU A 50 2.97 0.32 8.97
C GLU A 50 4.50 0.24 8.94
N ALA A 51 5.14 0.90 7.96
CA ALA A 51 6.60 0.97 7.88
C ALA A 51 7.24 1.65 9.09
N SER A 52 6.68 2.77 9.56
CA SER A 52 7.21 3.49 10.72
C SER A 52 7.04 2.69 12.02
N ASN A 53 5.95 1.94 12.17
CA ASN A 53 5.76 0.99 13.28
C ASN A 53 6.77 -0.17 13.21
N GLY A 54 7.04 -0.72 12.03
CA GLY A 54 8.05 -1.75 11.84
C GLY A 54 9.46 -1.27 12.20
N LEU A 55 9.82 -0.06 11.76
CA LEU A 55 11.10 0.59 12.07
C LEU A 55 11.25 0.90 13.56
N SER A 56 10.19 1.36 14.24
CA SER A 56 10.25 1.64 15.68
C SER A 56 10.42 0.37 16.51
N ALA A 57 9.74 -0.72 16.14
CA ALA A 57 9.95 -2.03 16.74
C ALA A 57 11.38 -2.55 16.51
N MET A 58 11.91 -2.38 15.30
CA MET A 58 13.30 -2.74 14.99
C MET A 58 14.29 -1.95 15.84
N ARG A 59 14.09 -0.64 15.97
CA ARG A 59 14.91 0.23 16.83
C ARG A 59 14.92 -0.26 18.28
N ALA A 60 13.76 -0.54 18.85
CA ALA A 60 13.66 -1.06 20.22
C ALA A 60 14.41 -2.40 20.38
N ASN A 61 14.32 -3.29 19.40
CA ASN A 61 15.07 -4.55 19.41
C ASN A 61 16.59 -4.32 19.33
N MET A 62 17.06 -3.37 18.53
CA MET A 62 18.47 -3.00 18.46
C MET A 62 18.98 -2.40 19.77
N GLU A 63 18.20 -1.50 20.39
CA GLU A 63 18.54 -0.93 21.70
C GLU A 63 18.62 -2.02 22.77
N ARG A 64 17.66 -2.96 22.80
CA ARG A 64 17.72 -4.13 23.68
C ARG A 64 18.96 -4.98 23.44
N TYR A 65 19.29 -5.25 22.17
CA TYR A 65 20.49 -6.01 21.82
C TYR A 65 21.77 -5.31 22.28
N TYR A 66 21.83 -3.98 22.19
CA TYR A 66 22.95 -3.19 22.68
C TYR A 66 23.09 -3.26 24.21
N GLN A 67 21.98 -3.27 24.96
CA GLN A 67 22.04 -3.47 26.42
C GLN A 67 22.66 -4.83 26.78
N ASP A 68 22.35 -5.87 26.01
CA ASP A 68 22.83 -7.23 26.27
C ASP A 68 24.27 -7.49 25.79
N ASN A 69 24.72 -6.81 24.72
CA ASN A 69 25.96 -7.14 24.01
C ASN A 69 26.95 -5.98 23.88
N ARG A 70 26.55 -4.76 24.26
CA ARG A 70 27.32 -3.50 24.12
C ARG A 70 27.80 -3.19 22.70
N THR A 71 27.19 -3.80 21.70
CA THR A 71 27.47 -3.58 20.28
C THR A 71 26.19 -3.78 19.49
N TYR A 72 26.11 -3.15 18.31
CA TYR A 72 25.03 -3.36 17.34
C TYR A 72 25.39 -4.42 16.30
N ALA A 73 26.62 -4.92 16.30
CA ALA A 73 27.08 -5.97 15.40
C ALA A 73 26.81 -7.37 15.96
N ASP A 74 26.77 -8.38 15.08
CA ASP A 74 26.67 -9.79 15.45
C ASP A 74 27.82 -10.20 16.38
N VAL A 75 27.53 -10.76 17.55
CA VAL A 75 28.55 -11.37 18.43
C VAL A 75 28.29 -12.85 18.52
N ASN A 76 29.10 -13.71 17.89
CA ASN A 76 28.88 -15.16 17.90
C ASN A 76 28.68 -15.69 19.35
N PRO A 77 27.56 -16.35 19.69
CA PRO A 77 26.50 -16.89 18.81
C PRO A 77 25.23 -16.03 18.64
N ARG A 78 25.21 -14.81 19.17
CA ARG A 78 24.10 -13.87 19.13
C ARG A 78 24.12 -13.04 17.84
N ARG A 79 23.02 -13.08 17.08
CA ARG A 79 22.80 -12.25 15.89
C ARG A 79 22.08 -10.96 16.27
N ALA A 80 22.52 -9.86 15.70
CA ALA A 80 21.85 -8.57 15.76
C ALA A 80 20.51 -8.65 15.03
N PRO A 81 19.47 -7.94 15.54
CA PRO A 81 18.17 -7.85 14.89
C PRO A 81 18.20 -7.22 13.50
N CYS A 82 19.30 -6.57 13.10
CA CYS A 82 19.49 -5.90 11.82
C CYS A 82 20.80 -6.38 11.19
N ASN A 83 20.95 -7.69 11.01
CA ASN A 83 22.11 -8.27 10.33
C ASN A 83 21.89 -8.32 8.80
N SER A 84 22.98 -8.20 8.04
CA SER A 84 23.01 -8.26 6.56
C SER A 84 23.12 -9.69 6.00
N VAL A 85 23.26 -10.68 6.88
CA VAL A 85 23.45 -12.10 6.57
C VAL A 85 22.16 -12.92 6.67
N ASP A 86 21.04 -12.30 7.06
CA ASP A 86 19.74 -12.95 7.01
C ASP A 86 19.23 -12.94 5.55
N PRO A 87 18.91 -14.10 4.96
CA PRO A 87 18.55 -14.22 3.55
C PRO A 87 17.17 -13.67 3.21
N LEU A 88 16.43 -13.16 4.20
CA LEU A 88 15.08 -12.63 4.04
C LEU A 88 15.09 -11.10 4.19
N PRO A 89 14.67 -10.35 3.16
CA PRO A 89 14.45 -8.92 3.30
C PRO A 89 13.42 -8.64 4.40
N ARG A 90 13.70 -7.66 5.26
CA ARG A 90 12.77 -7.26 6.31
C ARG A 90 11.71 -6.37 5.71
N THR A 91 10.52 -6.92 5.51
CA THR A 91 9.43 -6.22 4.86
C THR A 91 8.41 -5.76 5.89
N PHE A 92 8.10 -4.46 5.85
CA PHE A 92 7.04 -3.83 6.64
C PHE A 92 6.01 -3.28 5.64
N GLY A 93 4.90 -4.01 5.46
CA GLY A 93 3.95 -3.75 4.39
C GLY A 93 4.58 -3.89 3.00
N THR A 94 4.67 -2.78 2.26
CA THR A 94 5.29 -2.71 0.93
C THR A 94 6.76 -2.28 0.95
N PHE A 95 7.28 -1.87 2.11
CA PHE A 95 8.63 -1.35 2.27
C PHE A 95 9.60 -2.46 2.67
N THR A 96 10.75 -2.52 2.01
CA THR A 96 11.84 -3.41 2.37
C THR A 96 12.97 -2.63 3.01
N VAL A 97 13.39 -3.04 4.20
CA VAL A 97 14.50 -2.45 4.93
C VAL A 97 15.72 -3.36 4.81
N THR A 98 16.80 -2.80 4.28
CA THR A 98 18.11 -3.45 4.22
C THR A 98 19.02 -2.84 5.27
N CYS A 99 19.65 -3.69 6.06
CA CYS A 99 20.68 -3.30 7.02
C CYS A 99 22.02 -3.43 6.32
N VAL A 100 22.81 -2.35 6.23
CA VAL A 100 24.15 -2.37 5.63
C VAL A 100 25.22 -2.21 6.72
N GLY A 101 25.05 -2.89 7.85
CA GLY A 101 26.11 -2.94 8.87
C GLY A 101 27.09 -4.07 8.53
N THR A 102 28.11 -3.78 7.72
CA THR A 102 29.27 -4.69 7.59
C THR A 102 30.28 -4.37 8.68
N ARG A 103 30.81 -5.38 9.37
CA ARG A 103 32.02 -5.23 10.20
C ARG A 103 33.23 -5.12 9.29
N ASP A 104 33.33 -4.03 8.54
CA ASP A 104 34.59 -3.66 7.89
C ASP A 104 35.27 -2.61 8.78
N ASN A 105 36.57 -2.78 8.94
CA ASN A 105 37.40 -2.18 9.99
C ASN A 105 37.18 -0.65 10.14
N ASP A 106 36.43 -0.26 11.17
CA ASP A 106 36.18 1.12 11.64
C ASP A 106 35.21 2.01 10.85
N GLU A 107 34.33 1.46 10.00
CA GLU A 107 33.28 2.26 9.36
C GLU A 107 31.88 1.81 9.82
N TYR A 108 31.31 2.56 10.78
CA TYR A 108 29.87 2.50 11.08
C TYR A 108 29.12 3.30 10.00
N THR A 109 28.81 2.66 8.87
CA THR A 109 27.79 3.16 7.94
C THR A 109 26.57 2.25 7.94
#